data_AF-A0A1Q3RMF4-F1
#
_entry.id   AF-A0A1Q3RMF4-F1
#
_cell.length_a   1.000
_cell.length_b   1.000
_cell.length_c   1.000
_cell.angle_alpha   90.00
_cell.angle_beta   90.00
_cell.angle_gamma   90.00
#
_symmetry.space_group_name_H-M   'P 1'
#
loop_
_entity.id
_entity.type
_entity.pdbx_description
1 polymer ?
#
loop_
_entity_poly.entity_id
_entity_poly.type
_entity_poly.pdbx_seq_one_letter_code
_entity_poly.pdbx_strand_id
1 'polypeptide(L)'
;MKKFAKGLKVQFFIGNNPVLHDPRFEFSKLEKDSSLYLDLEDTKDQAILKILLSSDSVELQAKEYRVTEKTFMLDGTALYINVEEKK
;
A
#
# COMPACT_ATOMS: atom_id res chain seq x y z
N MET A 1 -20.48 12.08 -10.21
CA MET A 1 -19.59 11.10 -9.56
C MET A 1 -18.18 11.69 -9.55
N LYS A 2 -17.54 11.83 -8.39
CA LYS A 2 -16.13 12.24 -8.34
C LYS A 2 -15.34 11.17 -9.10
N LYS A 3 -14.67 11.55 -10.18
CA LYS A 3 -13.75 10.66 -10.89
C LYS A 3 -12.58 10.42 -9.94
N PHE A 4 -12.48 9.22 -9.37
CA PHE A 4 -11.25 8.81 -8.70
C PHE A 4 -10.10 8.89 -9.71
N ALA A 5 -8.90 9.21 -9.21
CA ALA A 5 -7.71 9.22 -10.05
C ALA A 5 -7.55 7.86 -10.74
N LYS A 6 -7.07 7.84 -11.99
CA LYS A 6 -6.83 6.60 -12.72
C LYS A 6 -5.78 5.71 -12.03
N GLY A 7 -4.80 6.34 -11.38
CA GLY A 7 -3.80 5.67 -10.56
C GLY A 7 -3.98 5.94 -9.08
N LEU A 8 -3.73 4.93 -8.25
CA LEU A 8 -3.71 5.02 -6.80
C LEU A 8 -2.31 4.67 -6.28
N LYS A 9 -1.70 5.59 -5.53
CA LYS A 9 -0.46 5.33 -4.80
C LYS A 9 -0.78 4.75 -3.42
N VAL A 10 -0.35 3.53 -3.15
CA VAL A 10 -0.44 2.91 -1.82
C VAL A 10 0.89 3.07 -1.10
N GLN A 11 0.89 3.63 0.09
CA GLN A 11 2.10 3.83 0.89
C GLN A 11 1.94 3.27 2.31
N PHE A 12 2.98 2.62 2.80
CA PHE A 12 2.98 1.93 4.10
C PHE A 12 3.81 2.70 5.14
N PHE A 13 3.33 2.74 6.39
CA PHE A 13 3.94 3.50 7.48
C PHE A 13 4.02 2.70 8.77
N ILE A 14 5.09 2.91 9.54
CA ILE A 14 5.21 2.46 10.94
C ILE A 14 5.21 3.71 11.82
N GLY A 15 4.09 3.95 12.51
CA GLY A 15 3.84 5.23 13.15
C GLY A 15 3.80 6.35 12.11
N ASN A 16 4.66 7.36 12.25
CA ASN A 16 4.76 8.48 11.29
C ASN A 16 5.87 8.28 10.24
N ASN A 17 6.56 7.14 10.25
CA ASN A 17 7.69 6.90 9.37
C ASN A 17 7.28 6.03 8.18
N PRO A 18 7.55 6.43 6.93
CA PRO A 18 7.31 5.57 5.79
C PRO A 18 8.19 4.32 5.86
N VAL A 19 7.65 3.17 5.49
CA VAL A 19 8.46 1.96 5.28
C VAL A 19 9.32 2.20 4.04
N LEU A 20 10.64 2.15 4.19
CA LEU A 20 11.57 2.38 3.08
C LEU A 20 11.99 1.05 2.47
N HIS A 21 12.23 1.04 1.15
CA HIS A 21 12.65 -0.16 0.43
C HIS A 21 14.04 -0.61 0.90
N ASP A 22 14.15 -1.85 1.40
CA ASP A 22 15.45 -2.48 1.65
C ASP A 22 15.98 -3.07 0.31
N PRO A 23 17.15 -2.61 -0.18
CA PRO A 23 17.71 -3.04 -1.47
C PRO A 23 17.96 -4.56 -1.60
N ARG A 24 17.93 -5.30 -0.49
CA ARG A 24 18.12 -6.76 -0.48
C ARG A 24 16.86 -7.53 -0.87
N PHE A 25 15.70 -6.89 -0.89
CA PHE A 25 14.42 -7.53 -1.24
C PHE A 25 13.89 -6.94 -2.53
N GLU A 26 13.93 -7.69 -3.64
CA GLU A 26 13.32 -7.25 -4.89
C GLU A 26 11.80 -7.40 -4.82
N PHE A 27 11.10 -6.27 -4.80
CA PHE A 27 9.66 -6.22 -5.07
C PHE A 27 9.48 -5.72 -6.49
N SER A 28 8.99 -6.57 -7.38
CA SER A 28 8.84 -6.25 -8.81
C SER A 28 7.86 -5.10 -9.10
N LYS A 29 7.10 -4.62 -8.11
CA LYS A 29 6.12 -3.52 -8.23
C LYS A 29 6.27 -2.37 -7.21
N LEU A 30 7.26 -2.40 -6.30
CA LEU A 30 7.43 -1.30 -5.33
C LEU A 30 8.42 -0.26 -5.85
N GLU A 31 8.06 1.02 -5.73
CA GLU A 31 9.01 2.11 -5.93
C GLU A 31 9.99 2.23 -4.76
N LYS A 32 11.03 3.08 -4.90
CA LYS A 32 12.10 3.27 -3.90
C LYS A 32 11.59 3.64 -2.50
N ASP A 33 10.40 4.21 -2.40
CA ASP A 33 9.74 4.59 -1.14
C ASP A 33 8.79 3.49 -0.59
N SER A 34 8.94 2.23 -1.06
CA SER A 34 8.02 1.11 -0.84
C SER A 34 6.55 1.44 -1.09
N SER A 35 6.28 2.36 -2.00
CA SER A 35 4.92 2.59 -2.47
C SER A 35 4.57 1.66 -3.64
N LEU A 36 3.30 1.27 -3.70
CA LEU A 36 2.73 0.47 -4.77
C LEU A 36 1.80 1.36 -5.60
N TYR A 37 2.04 1.44 -6.90
CA TYR A 37 1.13 2.11 -7.82
C TYR A 37 0.17 1.09 -8.41
N LEU A 38 -1.12 1.38 -8.29
CA LEU A 38 -2.20 0.58 -8.81
C LEU A 38 -2.91 1.34 -9.92
N ASP A 39 -3.01 0.74 -11.10
CA ASP A 39 -3.89 1.23 -12.16
C ASP A 39 -5.33 0.79 -11.86
N LEU A 40 -6.20 1.75 -11.55
CA LEU A 40 -7.60 1.47 -11.23
C LEU A 40 -8.43 1.10 -12.47
N GLU A 41 -7.88 1.19 -13.69
CA GLU A 41 -8.49 0.65 -14.91
C GLU A 41 -8.09 -0.83 -15.15
N ASP A 42 -7.04 -1.33 -14.50
CA ASP A 42 -6.58 -2.72 -14.60
C ASP A 42 -7.26 -3.63 -13.56
N THR A 43 -7.89 -4.71 -14.03
CA THR A 43 -8.64 -5.66 -13.17
C THR A 43 -7.76 -6.35 -12.12
N LYS A 44 -6.49 -6.61 -12.42
CA LYS A 44 -5.57 -7.25 -11.46
C LYS A 44 -5.21 -6.28 -10.35
N ASP A 45 -4.92 -5.04 -10.69
CA ASP A 45 -4.60 -4.00 -9.71
C ASP A 45 -5.83 -3.63 -8.85
N GLN A 46 -7.04 -3.64 -9.42
CA GLN A 46 -8.28 -3.57 -8.63
C GLN A 46 -8.42 -4.74 -7.65
N ALA A 47 -8.05 -5.96 -8.05
CA ALA A 47 -8.08 -7.13 -7.16
C ALA A 47 -7.06 -7.00 -6.01
N ILE A 48 -5.86 -6.48 -6.31
CA ILE A 48 -4.84 -6.18 -5.30
C ILE A 48 -5.36 -5.13 -4.31
N LEU A 49 -5.97 -4.04 -4.78
CA LEU A 49 -6.58 -3.04 -3.91
C LEU A 49 -7.64 -3.66 -3.00
N LYS A 50 -8.52 -4.51 -3.55
CA LYS A 50 -9.55 -5.19 -2.78
C LYS A 50 -8.96 -6.05 -1.66
N ILE A 51 -7.90 -6.81 -1.96
CA ILE A 51 -7.17 -7.61 -0.97
C ILE A 51 -6.62 -6.69 0.12
N LEU A 52 -5.87 -5.64 -0.27
CA LEU A 52 -5.29 -4.69 0.68
C LEU A 52 -6.33 -4.05 1.60
N LEU A 53 -7.51 -3.69 1.08
CA LEU A 53 -8.59 -3.13 1.88
C LEU A 53 -9.22 -4.13 2.84
N SER A 54 -9.31 -5.41 2.45
CA SER A 54 -9.90 -6.47 3.28
C SER A 54 -8.94 -7.10 4.28
N SER A 55 -7.63 -7.05 4.03
CA SER A 55 -6.64 -7.72 4.88
C SER A 55 -6.36 -6.95 6.16
N ASP A 56 -6.15 -7.69 7.24
CA ASP A 56 -5.67 -7.22 8.54
C ASP A 56 -4.15 -7.36 8.70
N SER A 57 -3.49 -8.03 7.77
CA SER A 57 -2.04 -8.10 7.66
C SER A 57 -1.54 -7.85 6.24
N VAL A 58 -0.26 -7.49 6.15
CA VAL A 58 0.46 -7.33 4.89
C VAL A 58 1.88 -7.83 5.07
N GLU A 59 2.42 -8.49 4.05
CA GLU A 59 3.83 -8.84 4.01
C GLU A 59 4.60 -7.77 3.23
N LEU A 60 5.60 -7.18 3.87
CA LEU A 60 6.53 -6.22 3.27
C LEU A 60 7.95 -6.69 3.60
N GLN A 61 8.82 -6.80 2.60
CA GLN A 61 10.23 -7.20 2.79
C GLN A 61 10.41 -8.51 3.57
N ALA A 62 9.63 -9.54 3.21
CA ALA A 62 9.62 -10.84 3.89
C ALA A 62 9.32 -10.77 5.40
N LYS A 63 8.71 -9.67 5.86
CA LYS A 63 8.20 -9.51 7.22
C LYS A 63 6.69 -9.31 7.18
N GLU A 64 5.99 -9.97 8.08
CA GLU A 64 4.56 -9.78 8.26
C GLU A 64 4.27 -8.61 9.22
N TYR A 65 3.39 -7.72 8.80
CA TYR A 65 2.91 -6.61 9.61
C TYR A 65 1.40 -6.71 9.83
N ARG A 66 0.93 -6.26 10.99
CA ARG A 66 -0.49 -6.04 11.24
C ARG A 66 -0.89 -4.66 10.74
N VAL A 67 -1.95 -4.58 9.95
CA VAL A 67 -2.54 -3.30 9.53
C VAL A 67 -3.32 -2.70 10.68
N THR A 68 -3.01 -1.46 11.05
CA THR A 68 -3.68 -0.73 12.13
C THR A 68 -4.65 0.33 11.62
N GLU A 69 -4.36 0.94 10.48
CA GLU A 69 -5.20 1.97 9.89
C GLU A 69 -5.09 1.98 8.36
N LYS A 70 -6.17 2.41 7.70
CA LYS A 70 -6.23 2.63 6.26
C LYS A 70 -6.92 3.96 5.99
N THR A 71 -6.20 4.90 5.36
CA THR A 71 -6.70 6.25 5.14
C THR A 71 -6.51 6.66 3.69
N PHE A 72 -7.62 6.94 3.01
CA PHE A 72 -7.57 7.54 1.68
C PHE A 72 -7.33 9.05 1.76
N MET A 73 -6.52 9.58 0.85
CA MET A 73 -6.47 11.02 0.62
C MET A 73 -7.80 11.54 0.08
N LEU A 74 -8.12 12.79 0.41
CA LEU A 74 -9.39 13.44 0.00
C LEU A 74 -9.60 13.48 -1.52
N ASP A 75 -8.52 13.54 -2.28
CA ASP A 75 -8.53 13.54 -3.75
C ASP A 75 -8.59 12.12 -4.35
N GLY A 76 -8.49 11.07 -3.52
CA GLY A 76 -8.52 9.68 -3.94
C GLY A 76 -7.29 9.23 -4.74
N THR A 77 -6.20 9.99 -4.69
CA THR A 77 -4.95 9.66 -5.41
C THR A 77 -4.02 8.74 -4.64
N ALA A 78 -4.20 8.65 -3.31
CA ALA A 78 -3.39 7.80 -2.45
C ALA A 78 -4.18 7.09 -1.35
N LEU A 79 -3.65 5.94 -0.95
CA LEU A 79 -4.07 5.14 0.20
C LEU A 79 -2.87 4.98 1.14
N TYR A 80 -3.01 5.47 2.36
CA TYR A 80 -2.02 5.27 3.42
C TYR A 80 -2.43 4.10 4.29
N ILE A 81 -1.48 3.19 4.54
CA ILE A 81 -1.69 2.01 5.36
C ILE A 81 -0.69 2.07 6.52
N ASN A 82 -1.19 2.32 7.73
CA ASN A 82 -0.38 2.20 8.94
C ASN A 82 -0.28 0.73 9.34
N VAL A 83 0.91 0.32 9.72
CA VAL A 83 1.22 -1.06 10.10
C VAL A 83 2.08 -1.12 11.35
N GLU A 84 2.02 -2.26 12.05
CA GLU A 84 2.85 -2.60 13.20
C GLU A 84 3.54 -3.95 12.96
N GLU A 85 4.84 -4.07 13.30
CA GLU A 85 5.55 -5.34 13.23
C GLU A 85 4.87 -6.37 14.16
N LYS A 86 4.54 -7.55 13.61
CA LYS A 86 4.13 -8.68 14.45
C LYS A 86 5.39 -9.21 15.15
N LYS A 87 5.35 -9.25 16.49
CA LYS A 87 6.40 -9.85 17.33
C LYS A 87 6.43 -11.36 17.21
#